data_AF-A0A379VW60-F1
#
_entry.id   AF-A0A379VW60-F1
#
_cell.length_a   1.000
_cell.length_b   1.000
_cell.length_c   1.000
_cell.angle_alpha   90.00
_cell.angle_beta   90.00
_cell.angle_gamma   90.00
#
_symmetry.space_group_name_H-M   'P 1'
#
loop_
_entity.id
_entity.type
_entity.pdbx_description
1 polymer ?
#
loop_
_entity_poly.entity_id
_entity_poly.type
_entity_poly.pdbx_seq_one_letter_code
_entity_poly.pdbx_strand_id
1 'polypeptide(L)'
;MYLTEYARRWQDFLDSIHSINSAGEEGSSGLAYDLQVLRTLASPDSPLMRLGKAVVEQTTLVPPPDPQARQKQLAQRASGNAGKVVQTAKLFQDIHPEERLEKTLVDDRFAALREVIAGRADGGQSGGGTMQIASLLTMLNEYYTQLTIADSALAAGTLPARITAADKLQLEAAKLPAPLKNILLDLTKQGTRKINAGTGDVLNTQMEAMMGDDCRDAIDGRYPFADSPQEVSAEDFNRIFASGGVLDAFWSKQLAPLADTASDPWRYKPTEGNMTLQGPDLTPFQQAKQIRSVFFNSEGGKKFSWSMQISVVDMDPAITELVIDIDGQVLRYAHGPDRPLKVTWPGPRNGSMAEITASPRIRQDTSTLLTGGPWALFHLLDAGMVQETAVRGRQLVEYDFDGRRVVLEITAGRDFNPVSRELLQNFSCPARAL
;
A
#
# COMPACT_ATOMS: atom_id res chain seq x y z
N MET A 1 -18.84 -47.59 14.10
CA MET A 1 -19.72 -46.49 13.64
C MET A 1 -19.77 -45.37 14.67
N TYR A 2 -20.14 -45.64 15.93
CA TYR A 2 -20.20 -44.64 17.01
C TYR A 2 -18.89 -43.85 17.22
N LEU A 3 -17.74 -44.51 17.45
CA LEU A 3 -16.45 -43.82 17.70
C LEU A 3 -16.02 -42.89 16.56
N THR A 4 -16.30 -43.29 15.31
CA THR A 4 -16.01 -42.48 14.13
C THR A 4 -16.89 -41.24 14.07
N GLU A 5 -18.17 -41.36 14.42
CA GLU A 5 -19.09 -40.22 14.50
C GLU A 5 -18.74 -39.29 15.67
N TYR A 6 -18.38 -39.86 16.83
CA TYR A 6 -17.89 -39.12 17.99
C TYR A 6 -16.68 -38.26 17.64
N ALA A 7 -15.64 -38.86 17.05
CA ALA A 7 -14.45 -38.14 16.62
C ALA A 7 -14.74 -37.08 15.55
N ARG A 8 -15.69 -37.34 14.64
CA ARG A 8 -16.12 -36.36 13.63
C ARG A 8 -16.82 -35.16 14.28
N ARG A 9 -17.80 -35.39 15.15
CA ARG A 9 -18.54 -34.30 15.84
C ARG A 9 -17.61 -33.42 16.67
N TRP A 10 -16.64 -34.02 17.35
CA TRP A 10 -15.60 -33.27 18.05
C TRP A 10 -14.72 -32.45 17.11
N GLN A 11 -14.27 -33.04 16.00
CA GLN A 11 -13.49 -32.31 15.00
C GLN A 11 -14.27 -31.10 14.46
N ASP A 12 -15.51 -31.31 14.02
CA ASP A 12 -16.37 -30.27 13.46
C ASP A 12 -16.62 -29.15 14.49
N PHE A 13 -16.83 -29.51 15.76
CA PHE A 13 -16.96 -28.54 16.85
C PHE A 13 -15.69 -27.72 17.03
N LEU A 14 -14.51 -28.34 17.13
CA LEU A 14 -13.24 -27.63 17.31
C LEU A 14 -12.89 -26.76 16.09
N ASP A 15 -13.18 -27.24 14.89
CA ASP A 15 -12.99 -26.48 13.65
C ASP A 15 -13.90 -25.25 13.58
N SER A 16 -15.08 -25.29 14.23
CA SER A 16 -16.02 -24.16 14.30
C SER A 16 -15.66 -23.09 15.33
N ILE A 17 -14.68 -23.32 16.21
CA ILE A 17 -14.27 -22.35 17.21
C ILE A 17 -13.30 -21.34 16.58
N HIS A 18 -13.70 -20.07 16.64
CA HIS A 18 -12.96 -18.93 16.11
C HIS A 18 -12.77 -17.86 17.18
N SER A 19 -11.87 -16.91 16.91
CA SER A 19 -11.81 -15.71 17.76
C SER A 19 -13.11 -14.91 17.62
N ILE A 20 -13.53 -14.27 18.70
CA ILE A 20 -14.64 -13.32 18.62
C ILE A 20 -14.21 -12.20 17.68
N ASN A 21 -14.93 -12.04 16.57
CA ASN A 21 -14.77 -10.86 15.73
C ASN A 21 -15.33 -9.67 16.49
N SER A 22 -14.48 -8.69 16.80
CA SER A 22 -14.92 -7.37 17.23
C SER A 22 -15.46 -6.53 16.08
N ALA A 23 -16.16 -7.16 15.14
CA ALA A 23 -17.01 -6.49 14.16
C ALA A 23 -18.28 -5.98 14.87
N GLY A 24 -18.07 -5.20 15.93
CA GLY A 24 -19.11 -4.41 16.58
C GLY A 24 -19.14 -3.06 15.90
N GLU A 25 -20.14 -2.90 15.02
CA GLU A 25 -20.53 -1.66 14.34
C GLU A 25 -19.45 -1.04 13.44
N GLU A 26 -19.77 -0.92 12.15
CA GLU A 26 -19.04 -0.12 11.18
C GLU A 26 -18.66 1.23 11.82
N GLY A 27 -17.39 1.42 12.18
CA GLY A 27 -16.87 2.70 12.71
C GLY A 27 -16.21 2.69 14.10
N SER A 28 -16.13 1.58 14.84
CA SER A 28 -15.31 1.56 16.07
C SER A 28 -13.82 1.32 15.76
N SER A 29 -13.05 2.40 15.56
CA SER A 29 -11.60 2.41 15.29
C SER A 29 -10.73 1.92 16.46
N GLY A 30 -11.32 1.54 17.59
CA GLY A 30 -10.59 1.18 18.80
C GLY A 30 -10.06 -0.25 18.81
N LEU A 31 -8.76 -0.40 19.13
CA LEU A 31 -8.16 -1.69 19.50
C LEU A 31 -8.47 -2.11 20.95
N ALA A 32 -9.13 -1.25 21.74
CA ALA A 32 -9.37 -1.48 23.16
C ALA A 32 -10.05 -2.83 23.47
N TYR A 33 -11.05 -3.23 22.68
CA TYR A 33 -11.72 -4.52 22.85
C TYR A 33 -10.79 -5.70 22.52
N ASP A 34 -10.04 -5.61 21.42
CA ASP A 34 -9.13 -6.68 21.01
C ASP A 34 -7.97 -6.84 21.99
N LEU A 35 -7.47 -5.74 22.53
CA LEU A 35 -6.48 -5.73 23.60
C LEU A 35 -7.02 -6.40 24.86
N GLN A 36 -8.29 -6.16 25.21
CA GLN A 36 -8.93 -6.83 26.35
C GLN A 36 -9.10 -8.34 26.12
N VAL A 37 -9.49 -8.75 24.92
CA VAL A 37 -9.59 -10.17 24.53
C VAL A 37 -8.20 -10.82 24.60
N LEU A 38 -7.18 -10.21 23.98
CA LEU A 38 -5.80 -10.69 24.00
C LEU A 38 -5.25 -10.81 25.42
N ARG A 39 -5.49 -9.81 26.27
CA ARG A 39 -5.10 -9.84 27.69
C ARG A 39 -5.75 -11.00 28.44
N THR A 40 -7.03 -11.28 28.15
CA THR A 40 -7.75 -12.39 28.76
C THR A 40 -7.19 -13.74 28.30
N LEU A 41 -6.88 -13.87 27.00
CA LEU A 41 -6.31 -15.09 26.42
C LEU A 41 -4.85 -15.32 26.86
N ALA A 42 -4.08 -14.27 27.12
CA ALA A 42 -2.70 -14.33 27.60
C ALA A 42 -2.59 -14.50 29.12
N SER A 43 -3.70 -14.41 29.87
CA SER A 43 -3.70 -14.50 31.34
C SER A 43 -3.27 -15.89 31.85
N PRO A 44 -2.74 -15.99 33.10
CA PRO A 44 -2.41 -17.28 33.70
C PRO A 44 -3.59 -18.26 33.76
N ASP A 45 -4.81 -17.76 33.95
CA ASP A 45 -6.07 -18.52 33.91
C ASP A 45 -6.72 -18.46 32.51
N SER A 46 -5.92 -18.59 31.46
CA SER A 46 -6.34 -18.47 30.07
C SER A 46 -7.54 -19.38 29.74
N PRO A 47 -8.61 -18.84 29.11
CA PRO A 47 -9.69 -19.65 28.53
C PRO A 47 -9.17 -20.71 27.54
N LEU A 48 -8.09 -20.44 26.81
CA LEU A 48 -7.47 -21.41 25.90
C LEU A 48 -6.89 -22.61 26.65
N MET A 49 -6.30 -22.36 27.82
CA MET A 49 -5.79 -23.43 28.69
C MET A 49 -6.93 -24.31 29.21
N ARG A 50 -8.04 -23.70 29.64
CA ARG A 50 -9.22 -24.42 30.14
C ARG A 50 -9.89 -25.23 29.04
N LEU A 51 -10.09 -24.61 27.87
CA LEU A 51 -10.61 -25.29 26.68
C LEU A 51 -9.69 -26.46 26.29
N GLY A 52 -8.38 -26.22 26.23
CA GLY A 52 -7.41 -27.26 25.92
C GLY A 52 -7.50 -28.44 26.89
N LYS A 53 -7.46 -28.20 28.20
CA LYS A 53 -7.59 -29.25 29.21
C LYS A 53 -8.88 -30.06 29.05
N ALA A 54 -10.02 -29.39 28.86
CA ALA A 54 -11.30 -30.05 28.65
C ALA A 54 -11.31 -30.91 27.38
N VAL A 55 -10.73 -30.43 26.28
CA VAL A 55 -10.63 -31.20 25.03
C VAL A 55 -9.73 -32.41 25.21
N VAL A 56 -8.57 -32.27 25.87
CA VAL A 56 -7.69 -33.41 26.17
C VAL A 56 -8.41 -34.46 27.01
N GLU A 57 -9.14 -34.04 28.03
CA GLU A 57 -9.90 -34.95 28.90
C GLU A 57 -11.01 -35.70 28.14
N GLN A 58 -11.74 -35.03 27.26
CA GLN A 58 -12.86 -35.63 26.51
C GLN A 58 -12.43 -36.40 25.25
N THR A 59 -11.18 -36.27 24.81
CA THR A 59 -10.63 -36.94 23.61
C THR A 59 -9.51 -37.94 23.93
N THR A 60 -9.34 -38.28 25.21
CA THR A 60 -8.47 -39.36 25.69
C THR A 60 -9.36 -40.45 26.24
N LEU A 61 -9.76 -41.41 25.39
CA LEU A 61 -10.63 -42.51 25.81
C LEU A 61 -9.81 -43.61 26.49
N VAL A 62 -8.56 -43.83 26.05
CA VAL A 62 -7.66 -44.81 26.67
C VAL A 62 -6.72 -44.10 27.64
N PRO A 63 -6.74 -44.45 28.95
CA PRO A 63 -5.83 -43.85 29.93
C PRO A 63 -4.36 -44.09 29.53
N PRO A 64 -3.47 -43.08 29.64
CA PRO A 64 -2.06 -43.32 29.42
C PRO A 64 -1.53 -44.34 30.45
N PRO A 65 -0.62 -45.25 30.05
CA PRO A 65 -0.10 -46.26 30.96
C PRO A 65 0.59 -45.61 32.16
N ASP A 66 0.28 -46.09 33.36
CA ASP A 66 0.84 -45.57 34.62
C ASP A 66 2.37 -45.51 34.55
N PRO A 67 3.01 -44.34 34.73
CA PRO A 67 4.46 -44.20 34.68
C PRO A 67 5.17 -45.11 35.69
N GLN A 68 4.55 -45.41 36.83
CA GLN A 68 5.10 -46.36 37.82
C GLN A 68 5.05 -47.81 37.33
N ALA A 69 4.01 -48.19 36.59
CA ALA A 69 3.89 -49.51 35.97
C ALA A 69 4.93 -49.70 34.86
N ARG A 70 5.19 -48.66 34.07
CA ARG A 70 6.21 -48.65 33.00
C ARG A 70 7.63 -48.73 33.55
N GLN A 71 7.93 -48.02 34.64
CA GLN A 71 9.20 -48.10 35.36
C GLN A 71 9.45 -49.50 35.95
N LYS A 72 8.41 -50.11 36.56
CA LYS A 72 8.45 -51.49 37.05
C LYS A 72 8.68 -52.50 35.92
N GLN A 73 8.11 -52.29 34.74
CA GLN A 73 8.34 -53.13 33.55
C GLN A 73 9.78 -53.07 33.05
N LEU A 74 10.38 -51.87 32.97
CA LEU A 74 11.78 -51.69 32.58
C LEU A 74 12.74 -52.30 33.60
N ALA A 75 12.45 -52.14 34.90
CA ALA A 75 13.22 -52.75 35.98
C ALA A 75 13.13 -54.29 35.99
N GLN A 76 11.95 -54.86 35.68
CA GLN A 76 11.76 -56.32 35.57
C GLN A 76 12.44 -56.92 34.34
N ARG A 77 12.56 -56.17 33.23
CA ARG A 77 13.33 -56.60 32.03
C ARG A 77 14.84 -56.60 32.28
N ALA A 78 15.35 -55.75 33.17
CA ALA A 78 16.77 -55.70 33.54
C ALA A 78 17.17 -56.80 34.54
N SER A 79 16.24 -57.34 35.34
CA SER A 79 16.48 -58.50 36.21
C SER A 79 16.19 -59.81 35.46
N GLY A 80 17.20 -60.36 34.78
CA GLY A 80 17.09 -61.53 33.89
C GLY A 80 16.59 -62.84 34.51
N ASN A 81 15.28 -62.97 34.71
CA ASN A 81 14.59 -64.23 35.01
C ASN A 81 13.59 -64.58 33.90
N ALA A 82 14.09 -65.14 32.80
CA ALA A 82 13.35 -65.45 31.57
C ALA A 82 12.10 -66.34 31.76
N GLY A 83 12.00 -67.11 32.86
CA GLY A 83 10.87 -68.01 33.12
C GLY A 83 9.60 -67.34 33.65
N LYS A 84 9.68 -66.18 34.31
CA LYS A 84 8.49 -65.44 34.79
C LYS A 84 8.05 -64.32 33.84
N VAL A 85 8.93 -63.86 32.96
CA VAL A 85 8.67 -62.80 31.96
C VAL A 85 7.59 -63.21 30.96
N VAL A 86 7.46 -64.49 30.62
CA VAL A 86 6.42 -64.97 29.68
C VAL A 86 5.03 -64.93 30.32
N GLN A 87 4.93 -65.12 31.64
CA GLN A 87 3.65 -65.14 32.35
C GLN A 87 3.18 -63.73 32.72
N THR A 88 4.09 -62.79 33.01
CA THR A 88 3.75 -61.36 33.12
C THR A 88 3.59 -60.67 31.76
N ALA A 89 4.26 -61.12 30.69
CA ALA A 89 4.04 -60.57 29.34
C ALA A 89 2.63 -60.88 28.79
N LYS A 90 2.04 -62.02 29.19
CA LYS A 90 0.64 -62.36 28.87
C LYS A 90 -0.39 -61.58 29.70
N LEU A 91 -0.02 -61.08 30.88
CA LEU A 91 -0.91 -60.26 31.72
C LEU A 91 -1.02 -58.79 31.28
N PHE A 92 -0.19 -58.33 30.33
CA PHE A 92 -0.20 -56.95 29.85
C PHE A 92 -0.22 -56.82 28.31
N GLN A 93 -0.55 -57.90 27.60
CA GLN A 93 -0.81 -57.86 26.15
C GLN A 93 -2.29 -57.65 25.79
N ASP A 94 -3.17 -57.59 26.78
CA ASP A 94 -4.58 -57.28 26.57
C ASP A 94 -4.78 -55.77 26.60
N ILE A 95 -4.27 -55.08 25.57
CA ILE A 95 -5.04 -53.92 25.10
C ILE A 95 -6.27 -54.57 24.48
N HIS A 96 -7.41 -54.46 25.14
CA HIS A 96 -8.66 -55.01 24.65
C HIS A 96 -8.86 -54.52 23.19
N PRO A 97 -9.39 -55.35 22.28
CA PRO A 97 -9.60 -54.94 20.89
C PRO A 97 -10.41 -53.63 20.79
N GLU A 98 -11.29 -53.38 21.75
CA GLU A 98 -12.05 -52.14 21.94
C GLU A 98 -11.14 -50.94 22.27
N GLU A 99 -10.21 -51.06 23.22
CA GLU A 99 -9.23 -50.00 23.55
C GLU A 99 -8.31 -49.69 22.35
N ARG A 100 -7.96 -50.69 21.52
CA ARG A 100 -7.20 -50.43 20.28
C ARG A 100 -8.01 -49.61 19.28
N LEU A 101 -9.31 -49.91 19.14
CA LEU A 101 -10.22 -49.18 18.27
C LEU A 101 -10.43 -47.75 18.77
N GLU A 102 -10.60 -47.53 20.08
CA GLU A 102 -10.69 -46.20 20.69
C GLU A 102 -9.42 -45.40 20.45
N LYS A 103 -8.25 -46.01 20.69
CA LYS A 103 -6.97 -45.38 20.45
C LYS A 103 -6.79 -44.95 19.00
N THR A 104 -7.03 -45.84 18.05
CA THR A 104 -6.80 -45.56 16.61
C THR A 104 -7.85 -44.63 16.01
N LEU A 105 -9.12 -44.72 16.44
CA LEU A 105 -10.21 -43.94 15.83
C LEU A 105 -10.41 -42.56 16.49
N VAL A 106 -10.07 -42.41 17.76
CA VAL A 106 -10.30 -41.18 18.54
C VAL A 106 -8.98 -40.60 19.02
N ASP A 107 -8.23 -41.33 19.87
CA ASP A 107 -7.06 -40.75 20.53
C ASP A 107 -6.02 -40.29 19.50
N ASP A 108 -5.60 -41.14 18.57
CA ASP A 108 -4.55 -40.84 17.58
C ASP A 108 -4.92 -39.60 16.72
N ARG A 109 -6.22 -39.35 16.48
CA ARG A 109 -6.70 -38.18 15.73
C ARG A 109 -6.49 -36.87 16.46
N PHE A 110 -6.53 -36.87 17.80
CA PHE A 110 -6.32 -35.68 18.65
C PHE A 110 -4.92 -35.63 19.29
N ALA A 111 -4.01 -36.53 18.90
CA ALA A 111 -2.66 -36.62 19.46
C ALA A 111 -1.88 -35.31 19.35
N ALA A 112 -1.94 -34.63 18.20
CA ALA A 112 -1.28 -33.34 18.00
C ALA A 112 -1.78 -32.25 18.97
N LEU A 113 -3.08 -32.25 19.26
CA LEU A 113 -3.68 -31.27 20.19
C LEU A 113 -3.27 -31.58 21.64
N ARG A 114 -3.27 -32.87 22.03
CA ARG A 114 -2.76 -33.31 23.34
C ARG A 114 -1.30 -32.96 23.54
N GLU A 115 -0.48 -33.12 22.51
CA GLU A 115 0.95 -32.81 22.58
C GLU A 115 1.20 -31.33 22.88
N VAL A 116 0.46 -30.43 22.22
CA VAL A 116 0.55 -28.96 22.42
C VAL A 116 0.12 -28.55 23.84
N ILE A 117 -0.95 -29.16 24.38
CA ILE A 117 -1.55 -28.76 25.66
C ILE A 117 -0.85 -29.41 26.85
N ALA A 118 -0.56 -30.72 26.76
CA ALA A 118 0.02 -31.50 27.85
C ALA A 118 1.56 -31.51 27.83
N GLY A 119 2.19 -31.06 26.73
CA GLY A 119 3.65 -31.05 26.57
C GLY A 119 4.28 -32.44 26.57
N ARG A 120 3.47 -33.49 26.34
CA ARG A 120 3.89 -34.89 26.32
C ARG A 120 3.31 -35.57 25.09
N ALA A 121 4.17 -36.19 24.29
CA ALA A 121 3.74 -37.17 23.31
C ALA A 121 3.32 -38.47 24.04
N ASP A 122 2.25 -39.12 23.57
CA ASP A 122 1.74 -40.41 24.10
C ASP A 122 2.80 -41.54 24.13
N GLY A 123 3.98 -41.32 23.52
CA GLY A 123 5.12 -42.22 23.48
C GLY A 123 6.13 -42.14 24.64
N GLY A 124 6.07 -41.16 25.55
CA GLY A 124 6.96 -41.10 26.72
C GLY A 124 8.41 -40.70 26.45
N GLN A 125 8.74 -40.28 25.23
CA GLN A 125 9.94 -39.48 24.97
C GLN A 125 9.52 -38.02 24.88
N SER A 126 10.09 -37.19 25.75
CA SER A 126 10.11 -35.74 25.61
C SER A 126 10.90 -35.38 24.35
N GLY A 127 10.27 -35.51 23.19
CA GLY A 127 10.80 -35.02 21.91
C GLY A 127 10.51 -33.53 21.80
N GLY A 128 11.56 -32.72 21.74
CA GLY A 128 11.49 -31.26 21.67
C GLY A 128 11.00 -30.71 20.32
N GLY A 129 9.81 -31.11 19.86
CA GLY A 129 9.31 -30.78 18.51
C GLY A 129 8.05 -29.93 18.43
N THR A 130 7.23 -29.84 19.48
CA THR A 130 5.93 -29.14 19.46
C THR A 130 5.88 -28.02 20.49
N MET A 131 5.33 -26.87 20.10
CA MET A 131 5.18 -25.71 20.99
C MET A 131 4.31 -26.07 22.18
N GLN A 132 4.81 -25.75 23.37
CA GLN A 132 4.01 -25.85 24.58
C GLN A 132 3.03 -24.69 24.62
N ILE A 133 1.84 -24.93 25.16
CA ILE A 133 0.87 -23.86 25.40
C ILE A 133 1.44 -22.69 26.23
N ALA A 134 2.45 -22.93 27.07
CA ALA A 134 3.19 -21.88 27.77
C ALA A 134 3.98 -20.96 26.81
N SER A 135 4.66 -21.50 25.79
CA SER A 135 5.35 -20.66 24.80
C SER A 135 4.36 -19.86 23.95
N LEU A 136 3.17 -20.41 23.71
CA LEU A 136 2.08 -19.70 23.03
C LEU A 136 1.60 -18.49 23.84
N LEU A 137 1.42 -18.64 25.16
CA LEU A 137 1.05 -17.53 26.05
C LEU A 137 2.12 -16.43 26.06
N THR A 138 3.40 -16.79 26.06
CA THR A 138 4.50 -15.81 25.96
C THR A 138 4.44 -15.02 24.65
N MET A 139 4.21 -15.69 23.51
CA MET A 139 4.06 -15.02 22.21
C MET A 139 2.81 -14.13 22.15
N LEU A 140 1.70 -14.57 22.75
CA LEU A 140 0.49 -13.74 22.87
C LEU A 140 0.73 -12.49 23.73
N ASN A 141 1.51 -12.60 24.81
CA ASN A 141 1.86 -11.47 25.65
C ASN A 141 2.82 -10.49 24.94
N GLU A 142 3.77 -11.01 24.15
CA GLU A 142 4.64 -10.21 23.27
C GLU A 142 3.80 -9.45 22.23
N TYR A 143 2.86 -10.13 21.57
CA TYR A 143 1.94 -9.52 20.61
C TYR A 143 1.05 -8.45 21.25
N TYR A 144 0.45 -8.75 22.42
CA TYR A 144 -0.35 -7.78 23.19
C TYR A 144 0.46 -6.51 23.51
N THR A 145 1.71 -6.67 23.94
CA THR A 145 2.57 -5.53 24.29
C THR A 145 2.87 -4.66 23.07
N GLN A 146 3.25 -5.26 21.94
CA GLN A 146 3.49 -4.51 20.71
C GLN A 146 2.21 -3.82 20.19
N LEU A 147 1.06 -4.51 20.28
CA LEU A 147 -0.22 -3.95 19.86
C LEU A 147 -0.65 -2.76 20.74
N THR A 148 -0.38 -2.82 22.05
CA THR A 148 -0.65 -1.70 22.98
C THR A 148 0.23 -0.49 22.66
N ILE A 149 1.51 -0.71 22.34
CA ILE A 149 2.41 0.37 21.93
C ILE A 149 1.91 1.01 20.63
N ALA A 150 1.51 0.18 19.66
CA ALA A 150 0.99 0.65 18.39
C ALA A 150 -0.31 1.46 18.55
N ASP A 151 -1.25 0.98 19.38
CA ASP A 151 -2.49 1.72 19.73
C ASP A 151 -2.17 3.08 20.36
N SER A 152 -1.20 3.14 21.28
CA SER A 152 -0.77 4.41 21.88
C SER A 152 -0.15 5.38 20.86
N ALA A 153 0.60 4.86 19.88
CA ALA A 153 1.20 5.65 18.82
C ALA A 153 0.12 6.24 17.91
N LEU A 154 -0.90 5.44 17.56
CA LEU A 154 -2.05 5.87 16.78
C LEU A 154 -2.86 6.94 17.53
N ALA A 155 -3.13 6.74 18.81
CA ALA A 155 -3.80 7.73 19.66
C ALA A 155 -3.01 9.04 19.78
N ALA A 156 -1.68 8.98 19.67
CA ALA A 156 -0.81 10.15 19.64
C ALA A 156 -0.66 10.77 18.23
N GLY A 157 -1.34 10.24 17.21
CA GLY A 157 -1.24 10.74 15.83
C GLY A 157 0.09 10.40 15.15
N THR A 158 0.76 9.33 15.56
CA THR A 158 2.06 8.90 15.04
C THR A 158 1.99 7.53 14.40
N LEU A 159 2.91 7.26 13.47
CA LEU A 159 2.95 5.97 12.78
C LEU A 159 3.49 4.89 13.72
N PRO A 160 2.78 3.75 13.89
CA PRO A 160 3.24 2.66 14.71
C PRO A 160 4.43 1.94 14.07
N ALA A 161 5.26 1.31 14.89
CA ALA A 161 6.31 0.41 14.43
C ALA A 161 5.71 -0.92 13.93
N ARG A 162 6.45 -1.61 13.06
CA ARG A 162 6.10 -2.94 12.54
C ARG A 162 5.87 -3.94 13.67
N ILE A 163 4.78 -4.70 13.64
CA ILE A 163 4.40 -5.67 14.67
C ILE A 163 4.97 -7.05 14.30
N THR A 164 6.26 -7.25 14.57
CA THR A 164 6.97 -8.50 14.25
C THR A 164 6.41 -9.72 14.99
N ALA A 165 5.77 -9.50 16.14
CA ALA A 165 5.11 -10.56 16.90
C ALA A 165 3.92 -11.17 16.14
N ALA A 166 3.25 -10.40 15.26
CA ALA A 166 2.14 -10.89 14.45
C ALA A 166 2.62 -11.93 13.42
N ASP A 167 3.70 -11.63 12.69
CA ASP A 167 4.29 -12.54 11.68
C ASP A 167 4.72 -13.87 12.32
N LYS A 168 5.41 -13.78 13.47
CA LYS A 168 5.85 -14.95 14.24
C LYS A 168 4.66 -15.78 14.71
N LEU A 169 3.63 -15.13 15.25
CA LEU A 169 2.42 -15.80 15.75
C LEU A 169 1.64 -16.48 14.62
N GLN A 170 1.57 -15.88 13.42
CA GLN A 170 0.94 -16.48 12.25
C GLN A 170 1.67 -17.73 11.76
N LEU A 171 3.00 -17.66 11.66
CA LEU A 171 3.83 -18.79 11.22
C LEU A 171 3.69 -19.99 12.17
N GLU A 172 3.67 -19.71 13.46
CA GLU A 172 3.54 -20.73 14.50
C GLU A 172 2.10 -21.26 14.63
N ALA A 173 1.09 -20.39 14.52
CA ALA A 173 -0.32 -20.79 14.52
C ALA A 173 -0.67 -21.72 13.36
N ALA A 174 -0.03 -21.56 12.19
CA ALA A 174 -0.27 -22.40 11.02
C ALA A 174 0.06 -23.89 11.25
N LYS A 175 0.94 -24.19 12.22
CA LYS A 175 1.35 -25.56 12.59
C LYS A 175 0.43 -26.19 13.64
N LEU A 176 -0.47 -25.41 14.25
CA LEU A 176 -1.33 -25.89 15.32
C LEU A 176 -2.60 -26.55 14.77
N PRO A 177 -3.18 -27.52 15.49
CA PRO A 177 -4.52 -28.02 15.20
C PRO A 177 -5.59 -27.00 15.58
N ALA A 178 -6.79 -27.17 15.03
CA ALA A 178 -7.98 -26.48 15.54
C ALA A 178 -8.25 -26.89 17.00
N PRO A 179 -8.78 -25.98 17.84
CA PRO A 179 -9.24 -24.63 17.53
C PRO A 179 -8.15 -23.55 17.60
N LEU A 180 -6.96 -23.90 18.13
CA LEU A 180 -5.88 -22.95 18.42
C LEU A 180 -5.43 -22.21 17.17
N LYS A 181 -5.25 -22.92 16.05
CA LYS A 181 -4.93 -22.32 14.76
C LYS A 181 -5.91 -21.23 14.36
N ASN A 182 -7.21 -21.52 14.40
CA ASN A 182 -8.26 -20.61 13.93
C ASN A 182 -8.26 -19.33 14.77
N ILE A 183 -8.29 -19.48 16.10
CA ILE A 183 -8.30 -18.34 17.04
C ILE A 183 -7.09 -17.42 16.83
N LEU A 184 -5.87 -17.97 16.75
CA LEU A 184 -4.65 -17.17 16.63
C LEU A 184 -4.55 -16.46 15.27
N LEU A 185 -4.92 -17.14 14.20
CA LEU A 185 -4.95 -16.54 12.86
C LEU A 185 -5.99 -15.43 12.78
N ASP A 186 -7.15 -15.60 13.39
CA ASP A 186 -8.19 -14.57 13.42
C ASP A 186 -7.74 -13.35 14.22
N LEU A 187 -7.17 -13.54 15.42
CA LEU A 187 -6.67 -12.46 16.27
C LEU A 187 -5.61 -11.61 15.56
N THR A 188 -4.60 -12.26 14.96
CA THR A 188 -3.52 -11.56 14.25
C THR A 188 -4.06 -10.79 13.05
N LYS A 189 -4.95 -11.40 12.25
CA LYS A 189 -5.59 -10.72 11.12
C LYS A 189 -6.42 -9.52 11.55
N GLN A 190 -7.20 -9.64 12.62
CA GLN A 190 -8.03 -8.54 13.14
C GLN A 190 -7.16 -7.38 13.64
N GLY A 191 -6.16 -7.67 14.47
CA GLY A 191 -5.26 -6.64 14.99
C GLY A 191 -4.48 -5.94 13.88
N THR A 192 -3.92 -6.67 12.91
CA THR A 192 -3.25 -6.06 11.77
C THR A 192 -4.19 -5.19 10.92
N ARG A 193 -5.44 -5.62 10.67
CA ARG A 193 -6.42 -4.79 9.95
C ARG A 193 -6.68 -3.46 10.65
N LYS A 194 -6.91 -3.49 11.97
CA LYS A 194 -7.19 -2.26 12.74
C LYS A 194 -5.98 -1.34 12.81
N ILE A 195 -4.79 -1.88 13.00
CA ILE A 195 -3.55 -1.09 12.98
C ILE A 195 -3.34 -0.46 11.60
N ASN A 196 -3.57 -1.19 10.51
CA ASN A 196 -3.47 -0.64 9.16
C ASN A 196 -4.50 0.45 8.90
N ALA A 197 -5.75 0.26 9.33
CA ALA A 197 -6.80 1.28 9.22
C ALA A 197 -6.42 2.55 9.99
N GLY A 198 -6.05 2.41 11.27
CA GLY A 198 -5.61 3.56 12.08
C GLY A 198 -4.35 4.23 11.55
N THR A 199 -3.40 3.47 10.99
CA THR A 199 -2.22 4.04 10.31
C THR A 199 -2.63 4.86 9.09
N GLY A 200 -3.61 4.37 8.32
CA GLY A 200 -4.22 5.09 7.22
C GLY A 200 -4.86 6.40 7.66
N ASP A 201 -5.66 6.37 8.74
CA ASP A 201 -6.32 7.55 9.32
C ASP A 201 -5.30 8.61 9.78
N VAL A 202 -4.22 8.17 10.43
CA VAL A 202 -3.12 9.05 10.85
C VAL A 202 -2.45 9.69 9.62
N LEU A 203 -2.15 8.91 8.58
CA LEU A 203 -1.55 9.42 7.34
C LEU A 203 -2.48 10.42 6.63
N ASN A 204 -3.77 10.13 6.55
CA ASN A 204 -4.78 11.02 5.98
C ASN A 204 -4.87 12.33 6.76
N THR A 205 -4.92 12.25 8.09
CA THR A 205 -4.96 13.42 8.98
C THR A 205 -3.70 14.27 8.84
N GLN A 206 -2.53 13.64 8.81
CA GLN A 206 -1.26 14.35 8.61
C GLN A 206 -1.17 14.98 7.22
N MET A 207 -1.64 14.29 6.17
CA MET A 207 -1.67 14.83 4.82
C MET A 207 -2.55 16.08 4.76
N GLU A 208 -3.77 16.00 5.26
CA GLU A 208 -4.71 17.11 5.26
C GLU A 208 -4.14 18.32 6.03
N ALA A 209 -3.55 18.08 7.20
CA ALA A 209 -2.93 19.13 8.01
C ALA A 209 -1.67 19.76 7.40
N MET A 210 -0.88 19.01 6.62
CA MET A 210 0.38 19.49 6.07
C MET A 210 0.25 20.14 4.69
N MET A 211 -0.74 19.74 3.88
CA MET A 211 -0.81 20.17 2.48
C MET A 211 -2.22 20.38 1.93
N GLY A 212 -3.26 19.96 2.63
CA GLY A 212 -4.60 19.81 2.05
C GLY A 212 -5.09 21.09 1.38
N ASP A 213 -5.36 22.13 2.17
CA ASP A 213 -5.85 23.41 1.65
C ASP A 213 -4.78 24.15 0.85
N ASP A 214 -3.51 24.08 1.28
CA ASP A 214 -2.37 24.70 0.60
C ASP A 214 -2.23 24.31 -0.88
N CYS A 215 -2.45 23.03 -1.20
CA CYS A 215 -2.42 22.51 -2.57
C CYS A 215 -3.67 22.96 -3.33
N ARG A 216 -4.85 22.74 -2.75
CA ARG A 216 -6.14 22.97 -3.43
C ARG A 216 -6.35 24.44 -3.75
N ASP A 217 -6.07 25.34 -2.81
CA ASP A 217 -6.21 26.79 -3.01
C ASP A 217 -5.27 27.32 -4.11
N ALA A 218 -4.09 26.68 -4.24
CA ALA A 218 -3.05 27.05 -5.17
C ALA A 218 -3.26 26.49 -6.59
N ILE A 219 -3.82 25.28 -6.72
CA ILE A 219 -3.82 24.52 -7.97
C ILE A 219 -5.24 24.25 -8.51
N ASP A 220 -6.16 23.82 -7.67
CA ASP A 220 -7.45 23.31 -8.15
C ASP A 220 -8.29 24.42 -8.79
N GLY A 221 -8.91 24.11 -9.94
CA GLY A 221 -9.77 25.05 -10.66
C GLY A 221 -9.05 26.24 -11.30
N ARG A 222 -7.71 26.20 -11.39
CA ARG A 222 -6.89 27.26 -11.99
C ARG A 222 -6.14 26.78 -13.23
N TYR A 223 -5.92 27.68 -14.17
CA TYR A 223 -5.09 27.42 -15.34
C TYR A 223 -3.62 27.27 -14.93
N PRO A 224 -2.87 26.28 -15.47
CA PRO A 224 -3.19 25.42 -16.62
C PRO A 224 -3.85 24.06 -16.29
N PHE A 225 -4.20 23.81 -15.02
CA PHE A 225 -4.79 22.54 -14.57
C PHE A 225 -6.28 22.42 -14.90
N ALA A 226 -6.97 23.56 -15.03
CA ALA A 226 -8.32 23.67 -15.53
C ALA A 226 -8.42 24.82 -16.52
N ASP A 227 -9.41 24.77 -17.41
CA ASP A 227 -9.72 25.89 -18.30
C ASP A 227 -10.43 26.99 -17.50
N SER A 228 -9.65 27.93 -16.98
CA SER A 228 -10.07 28.94 -16.02
C SER A 228 -9.38 30.27 -16.28
N PRO A 229 -10.04 31.42 -16.07
CA PRO A 229 -9.38 32.73 -16.15
C PRO A 229 -8.46 33.00 -14.95
N GLN A 230 -8.57 32.23 -13.87
CA GLN A 230 -7.67 32.31 -12.74
C GLN A 230 -6.47 31.41 -12.98
N GLU A 231 -5.27 31.94 -12.78
CA GLU A 231 -4.03 31.23 -13.04
C GLU A 231 -3.34 30.79 -11.76
N VAL A 232 -2.67 29.65 -11.81
CA VAL A 232 -1.68 29.24 -10.82
C VAL A 232 -0.51 30.21 -10.90
N SER A 233 -0.04 30.76 -9.78
CA SER A 233 1.15 31.61 -9.82
C SER A 233 2.42 30.77 -10.06
N ALA A 234 3.45 31.37 -10.67
CA ALA A 234 4.75 30.72 -10.82
C ALA A 234 5.33 30.27 -9.46
N GLU A 235 5.09 31.06 -8.41
CA GLU A 235 5.54 30.77 -7.04
C GLU A 235 4.81 29.56 -6.46
N ASP A 236 3.48 29.50 -6.60
CA ASP A 236 2.67 28.38 -6.14
C ASP A 236 3.03 27.08 -6.86
N PHE A 237 3.19 27.13 -8.18
CA PHE A 237 3.62 25.96 -8.95
C PHE A 237 4.97 25.41 -8.45
N ASN A 238 5.93 26.29 -8.17
CA ASN A 238 7.21 25.92 -7.57
C ASN A 238 7.03 25.36 -6.15
N ARG A 239 6.26 26.04 -5.29
CA ARG A 239 6.03 25.63 -3.89
C ARG A 239 5.40 24.24 -3.80
N ILE A 240 4.46 23.91 -4.68
CA ILE A 240 3.74 22.64 -4.65
C ILE A 240 4.56 21.49 -5.27
N PHE A 241 5.15 21.70 -6.46
CA PHE A 241 5.71 20.60 -7.28
C PHE A 241 7.23 20.46 -7.27
N ALA A 242 7.98 21.48 -6.85
CA ALA A 242 9.44 21.43 -6.86
C ALA A 242 10.00 20.29 -6.01
N SER A 243 11.28 19.97 -6.21
CA SER A 243 12.02 19.10 -5.31
C SER A 243 12.03 19.70 -3.90
N GLY A 244 11.58 18.94 -2.90
CA GLY A 244 11.36 19.43 -1.54
C GLY A 244 10.17 20.40 -1.37
N GLY A 245 9.33 20.56 -2.40
CA GLY A 245 8.05 21.27 -2.31
C GLY A 245 7.03 20.50 -1.46
N VAL A 246 5.82 21.04 -1.32
CA VAL A 246 4.77 20.51 -0.42
C VAL A 246 4.48 19.03 -0.66
N LEU A 247 4.24 18.63 -1.92
CA LEU A 247 3.93 17.24 -2.27
C LEU A 247 5.13 16.31 -2.06
N ASP A 248 6.32 16.75 -2.47
CA ASP A 248 7.54 15.95 -2.42
C ASP A 248 8.05 15.74 -0.99
N ALA A 249 7.90 16.76 -0.13
CA ALA A 249 8.29 16.72 1.28
C ALA A 249 7.47 15.69 2.06
N PHE A 250 6.15 15.69 1.87
CA PHE A 250 5.29 14.70 2.51
C PHE A 250 5.52 13.30 1.94
N TRP A 251 5.60 13.17 0.61
CA TRP A 251 5.90 11.90 -0.04
C TRP A 251 7.17 11.28 0.53
N SER A 252 8.28 12.02 0.51
CA SER A 252 9.59 11.52 0.92
C SER A 252 9.64 11.14 2.39
N LYS A 253 8.92 11.88 3.24
CA LYS A 253 8.92 11.67 4.70
C LYS A 253 7.96 10.57 5.15
N GLN A 254 6.75 10.51 4.59
CA GLN A 254 5.66 9.68 5.11
C GLN A 254 5.33 8.49 4.19
N LEU A 255 5.26 8.68 2.87
CA LEU A 255 4.73 7.67 1.96
C LEU A 255 5.80 6.80 1.29
N ALA A 256 6.96 7.36 0.95
CA ALA A 256 8.03 6.67 0.24
C ALA A 256 8.51 5.36 0.93
N PRO A 257 8.62 5.28 2.28
CA PRO A 257 8.96 4.03 2.95
C PRO A 257 7.89 2.95 2.77
N LEU A 258 6.61 3.36 2.67
CA LEU A 258 5.42 2.50 2.66
C LEU A 258 4.98 2.12 1.24
N ALA A 259 5.39 2.86 0.22
CA ALA A 259 4.94 2.67 -1.15
C ALA A 259 5.90 1.81 -2.00
N ASP A 260 5.32 0.95 -2.84
CA ASP A 260 5.94 0.25 -3.95
C ASP A 260 5.77 1.10 -5.22
N THR A 261 6.86 1.68 -5.71
CA THR A 261 6.89 2.51 -6.93
C THR A 261 7.36 1.76 -8.17
N ALA A 262 7.61 0.45 -8.04
CA ALA A 262 7.97 -0.41 -9.17
C ALA A 262 6.71 -0.90 -9.94
N SER A 263 5.53 -0.81 -9.32
CA SER A 263 4.25 -1.05 -10.00
C SER A 263 3.71 0.22 -10.65
N ASP A 264 2.90 0.06 -11.70
CA ASP A 264 2.11 1.11 -12.31
C ASP A 264 0.64 0.64 -12.40
N PRO A 265 -0.30 1.25 -11.66
CA PRO A 265 -0.13 2.40 -10.75
C PRO A 265 0.67 2.06 -9.47
N TRP A 266 1.14 3.10 -8.77
CA TRP A 266 1.79 2.96 -7.46
C TRP A 266 0.85 2.37 -6.42
N ARG A 267 1.39 1.55 -5.52
CA ARG A 267 0.61 0.88 -4.46
C ARG A 267 1.37 0.81 -3.15
N TYR A 268 0.68 0.58 -2.05
CA TYR A 268 1.33 0.29 -0.77
C TYR A 268 2.02 -1.08 -0.78
N LYS A 269 3.18 -1.16 -0.15
CA LYS A 269 3.85 -2.43 0.13
C LYS A 269 2.96 -3.29 1.03
N PRO A 270 2.98 -4.63 0.88
CA PRO A 270 2.29 -5.51 1.80
C PRO A 270 2.79 -5.33 3.24
N THR A 271 1.86 -5.31 4.18
CA THR A 271 2.12 -5.28 5.62
C THR A 271 2.12 -6.72 6.18
N GLU A 272 2.12 -6.86 7.50
CA GLU A 272 2.00 -8.15 8.20
C GLU A 272 0.82 -8.98 7.67
N GLY A 273 1.00 -10.30 7.55
CA GLY A 273 -0.02 -11.19 6.99
C GLY A 273 -0.38 -10.93 5.52
N ASN A 274 0.48 -10.26 4.75
CA ASN A 274 0.27 -9.89 3.34
C ASN A 274 -0.99 -9.03 3.12
N MET A 275 -1.28 -8.15 4.08
CA MET A 275 -2.38 -7.20 3.99
C MET A 275 -1.93 -5.91 3.30
N THR A 276 -2.88 -5.12 2.82
CA THR A 276 -2.61 -3.82 2.19
C THR A 276 -2.97 -2.71 3.17
N LEU A 277 -2.11 -1.70 3.27
CA LEU A 277 -2.39 -0.47 4.00
C LEU A 277 -3.51 0.31 3.28
N GLN A 278 -4.47 0.84 4.03
CA GLN A 278 -5.52 1.72 3.52
C GLN A 278 -5.15 3.18 3.81
N GLY A 279 -4.09 3.67 3.19
CA GLY A 279 -3.62 5.05 3.35
C GLY A 279 -4.19 6.01 2.30
N PRO A 280 -3.68 7.25 2.27
CA PRO A 280 -3.98 8.22 1.21
C PRO A 280 -3.83 7.66 -0.20
N ASP A 281 -4.60 8.21 -1.15
CA ASP A 281 -4.40 7.89 -2.57
C ASP A 281 -2.97 8.30 -3.01
N LEU A 282 -2.27 7.36 -3.65
CA LEU A 282 -0.92 7.56 -4.14
C LEU A 282 -0.89 8.22 -5.53
N THR A 283 -2.03 8.28 -6.23
CA THR A 283 -2.15 8.79 -7.61
C THR A 283 -1.67 10.24 -7.74
N PRO A 284 -2.06 11.20 -6.87
CA PRO A 284 -1.57 12.58 -6.96
C PRO A 284 -0.05 12.67 -6.85
N PHE A 285 0.58 11.82 -6.02
CA PHE A 285 2.04 11.82 -5.85
C PHE A 285 2.77 11.22 -7.06
N GLN A 286 2.19 10.19 -7.68
CA GLN A 286 2.69 9.63 -8.93
C GLN A 286 2.64 10.68 -10.05
N GLN A 287 1.52 11.37 -10.21
CA GLN A 287 1.34 12.45 -11.19
C GLN A 287 2.26 13.64 -10.89
N ALA A 288 2.39 14.04 -9.62
CA ALA A 288 3.30 15.11 -9.21
C ALA A 288 4.77 14.79 -9.55
N LYS A 289 5.19 13.53 -9.42
CA LYS A 289 6.53 13.11 -9.86
C LYS A 289 6.70 13.23 -11.38
N GLN A 290 5.67 12.90 -12.17
CA GLN A 290 5.69 13.08 -13.61
C GLN A 290 5.77 14.57 -13.99
N ILE A 291 4.94 15.43 -13.40
CA ILE A 291 5.03 16.90 -13.55
C ILE A 291 6.44 17.37 -13.20
N ARG A 292 6.99 16.93 -12.06
CA ARG A 292 8.34 17.31 -11.63
C ARG A 292 9.42 16.90 -12.64
N SER A 293 9.29 15.73 -13.25
CA SER A 293 10.26 15.23 -14.23
C SER A 293 10.31 16.07 -15.52
N VAL A 294 9.20 16.73 -15.86
CA VAL A 294 9.07 17.59 -17.05
C VAL A 294 9.50 19.01 -16.73
N PHE A 295 8.97 19.57 -15.65
CA PHE A 295 9.06 20.99 -15.34
C PHE A 295 10.22 21.34 -14.40
N PHE A 296 10.83 20.38 -13.70
CA PHE A 296 11.90 20.67 -12.72
C PHE A 296 13.16 19.84 -12.99
N ASN A 297 13.45 19.58 -14.27
CA ASN A 297 14.63 18.83 -14.71
C ASN A 297 15.93 19.67 -14.79
N SER A 298 15.84 20.99 -14.61
CA SER A 298 16.99 21.88 -14.56
C SER A 298 17.76 21.77 -13.24
N GLU A 299 19.01 22.22 -13.23
CA GLU A 299 19.90 22.13 -12.08
C GLU A 299 19.27 22.69 -10.80
N GLY A 300 19.16 21.82 -9.77
CA GLY A 300 18.59 22.15 -8.46
C GLY A 300 17.08 21.92 -8.32
N GLY A 301 16.30 21.77 -9.41
CA GLY A 301 14.88 21.39 -9.35
C GLY A 301 13.99 22.29 -8.48
N LYS A 302 14.37 23.56 -8.28
CA LYS A 302 13.68 24.54 -7.40
C LYS A 302 12.75 25.50 -8.13
N LYS A 303 13.04 25.77 -9.41
CA LYS A 303 12.23 26.62 -10.27
C LYS A 303 11.81 25.81 -11.47
N PHE A 304 10.56 25.98 -11.88
CA PHE A 304 10.08 25.31 -13.06
C PHE A 304 10.73 25.90 -14.31
N SER A 305 11.11 25.03 -15.22
CA SER A 305 11.66 25.33 -16.53
C SER A 305 11.35 24.15 -17.43
N TRP A 306 10.84 24.42 -18.62
CA TRP A 306 10.62 23.41 -19.65
C TRP A 306 11.04 23.96 -21.00
N SER A 307 11.19 23.08 -21.99
CA SER A 307 11.63 23.49 -23.31
C SER A 307 10.88 22.76 -24.42
N MET A 308 10.72 23.46 -25.54
CA MET A 308 10.16 22.92 -26.78
C MET A 308 10.91 23.50 -27.98
N GLN A 309 10.61 22.97 -29.16
CA GLN A 309 11.04 23.47 -30.45
C GLN A 309 9.81 23.90 -31.24
N ILE A 310 9.93 25.04 -31.92
CA ILE A 310 8.91 25.60 -32.81
C ILE A 310 9.52 25.76 -34.20
N SER A 311 8.88 25.23 -35.23
CA SER A 311 9.20 25.49 -36.64
C SER A 311 7.97 25.95 -37.41
N VAL A 312 8.18 26.72 -38.48
CA VAL A 312 7.11 27.12 -39.40
C VAL A 312 7.06 26.09 -40.52
N VAL A 313 5.95 25.35 -40.61
CA VAL A 313 5.76 24.29 -41.62
C VAL A 313 5.07 24.82 -42.86
N ASP A 314 4.06 25.66 -42.66
CA ASP A 314 3.29 26.27 -43.74
C ASP A 314 2.93 27.71 -43.38
N MET A 315 2.91 28.58 -44.38
CA MET A 315 2.63 30.00 -44.21
C MET A 315 2.04 30.55 -45.51
N ASP A 316 0.90 31.21 -45.42
CA ASP A 316 0.25 31.87 -46.54
C ASP A 316 1.22 32.86 -47.23
N PRO A 317 1.39 32.81 -48.57
CA PRO A 317 2.27 33.72 -49.32
C PRO A 317 1.99 35.22 -49.14
N ALA A 318 0.78 35.59 -48.70
CA ALA A 318 0.44 36.97 -48.37
C ALA A 318 1.09 37.46 -47.06
N ILE A 319 1.63 36.55 -46.24
CA ILE A 319 2.44 36.88 -45.07
C ILE A 319 3.91 36.88 -45.50
N THR A 320 4.51 38.06 -45.64
CA THR A 320 5.91 38.21 -46.06
C THR A 320 6.90 37.92 -44.94
N GLU A 321 6.51 38.14 -43.68
CA GLU A 321 7.33 37.85 -42.49
C GLU A 321 6.43 37.43 -41.33
N LEU A 322 6.80 36.34 -40.66
CA LEU A 322 6.26 35.92 -39.37
C LEU A 322 7.32 36.14 -38.28
N VAL A 323 6.94 36.83 -37.21
CA VAL A 323 7.79 37.05 -36.03
C VAL A 323 7.15 36.35 -34.85
N ILE A 324 7.88 35.42 -34.23
CA ILE A 324 7.50 34.74 -32.98
C ILE A 324 8.46 35.21 -31.89
N ASP A 325 7.98 35.90 -30.86
CA ASP A 325 8.76 36.30 -29.68
C ASP A 325 8.21 35.57 -28.44
N ILE A 326 8.95 34.57 -27.95
CA ILE A 326 8.63 33.87 -26.71
C ILE A 326 9.58 34.34 -25.61
N ASP A 327 9.11 35.28 -24.80
CA ASP A 327 9.82 35.80 -23.64
C ASP A 327 11.25 36.31 -23.93
N GLY A 328 11.45 36.91 -25.11
CA GLY A 328 12.74 37.41 -25.60
C GLY A 328 13.50 36.44 -26.52
N GLN A 329 12.96 35.25 -26.78
CA GLN A 329 13.51 34.29 -27.75
C GLN A 329 12.76 34.44 -29.08
N VAL A 330 13.44 35.01 -30.08
CA VAL A 330 12.78 35.47 -31.30
C VAL A 330 13.11 34.58 -32.51
N LEU A 331 12.08 34.14 -33.24
CA LEU A 331 12.18 33.56 -34.58
C LEU A 331 11.60 34.55 -35.59
N ARG A 332 12.35 34.84 -36.65
CA ARG A 332 11.86 35.57 -37.82
C ARG A 332 11.89 34.65 -39.02
N TYR A 333 10.74 34.46 -39.65
CA TYR A 333 10.58 33.57 -40.79
C TYR A 333 9.98 34.34 -41.98
N ALA A 334 10.61 34.22 -43.15
CA ALA A 334 10.20 34.90 -44.38
C ALA A 334 10.36 33.95 -45.59
N HIS A 335 9.59 32.86 -45.61
CA HIS A 335 9.65 31.78 -46.61
C HIS A 335 11.07 31.20 -46.84
N GLY A 336 11.87 31.20 -45.78
CA GLY A 336 13.21 30.63 -45.78
C GLY A 336 13.22 29.11 -45.56
N PRO A 337 14.41 28.49 -45.50
CA PRO A 337 14.52 27.11 -45.06
C PRO A 337 13.97 26.97 -43.62
N ASP A 338 13.37 25.82 -43.33
CA ASP A 338 12.91 25.50 -41.97
C ASP A 338 14.10 25.55 -40.98
N ARG A 339 13.94 26.33 -39.92
CA ARG A 339 14.90 26.49 -38.82
C ARG A 339 14.12 26.47 -37.51
N PRO A 340 14.13 25.33 -36.80
CA PRO A 340 13.47 25.25 -35.50
C PRO A 340 14.08 26.22 -34.48
N LEU A 341 13.24 27.01 -33.82
CA LEU A 341 13.61 27.78 -32.63
C LEU A 341 13.47 26.89 -31.41
N LYS A 342 14.56 26.69 -30.66
CA LYS A 342 14.48 26.10 -29.32
C LYS A 342 14.03 27.18 -28.33
N VAL A 343 12.92 26.93 -27.66
CA VAL A 343 12.31 27.80 -26.67
C VAL A 343 12.48 27.17 -25.28
N THR A 344 12.97 27.94 -24.32
CA THR A 344 12.92 27.61 -22.89
C THR A 344 11.91 28.52 -22.20
N TRP A 345 11.07 27.97 -21.35
CA TRP A 345 10.08 28.73 -20.57
C TRP A 345 10.21 28.41 -19.08
N PRO A 346 10.29 29.43 -18.19
CA PRO A 346 10.44 30.86 -18.47
C PRO A 346 11.73 31.18 -19.25
N GLY A 347 11.69 32.24 -20.06
CA GLY A 347 12.82 32.69 -20.87
C GLY A 347 13.61 33.85 -20.22
N PRO A 348 14.44 34.57 -21.01
CA PRO A 348 15.25 35.68 -20.52
C PRO A 348 14.48 36.84 -19.87
N ARG A 349 13.17 36.97 -20.12
CA ARG A 349 12.30 38.01 -19.55
C ARG A 349 11.44 37.50 -18.39
N ASN A 350 11.81 36.37 -17.79
CA ASN A 350 11.16 35.76 -16.61
C ASN A 350 9.72 35.26 -16.83
N GLY A 351 9.35 34.88 -18.06
CA GLY A 351 8.10 34.18 -18.36
C GLY A 351 6.88 35.09 -18.27
N SER A 352 6.88 36.16 -19.06
CA SER A 352 5.88 37.22 -18.96
C SER A 352 4.95 37.33 -20.17
N MET A 353 5.43 36.96 -21.36
CA MET A 353 4.68 37.13 -22.60
C MET A 353 5.06 36.10 -23.67
N ALA A 354 4.14 35.88 -24.60
CA ALA A 354 4.40 35.20 -25.85
C ALA A 354 3.63 35.90 -26.99
N GLU A 355 4.28 36.12 -28.12
CA GLU A 355 3.71 36.87 -29.25
C GLU A 355 3.99 36.19 -30.58
N ILE A 356 2.99 36.16 -31.46
CA ILE A 356 3.12 35.85 -32.89
C ILE A 356 2.57 37.04 -33.68
N THR A 357 3.37 37.59 -34.58
CA THR A 357 2.98 38.67 -35.49
C THR A 357 3.16 38.24 -36.94
N ALA A 358 2.11 38.39 -37.75
CA ALA A 358 2.14 38.25 -39.20
C ALA A 358 2.24 39.62 -39.89
N SER A 359 3.17 39.74 -40.84
CA SER A 359 3.37 40.95 -41.66
C SER A 359 3.09 40.65 -43.15
N PRO A 360 2.48 41.57 -43.93
CA PRO A 360 2.02 42.90 -43.52
C PRO A 360 0.87 42.84 -42.52
N ARG A 361 0.85 43.79 -41.58
CA ARG A 361 -0.22 43.93 -40.60
C ARG A 361 -1.45 44.52 -41.29
N ILE A 362 -2.54 43.76 -41.37
CA ILE A 362 -3.81 44.21 -41.95
C ILE A 362 -4.60 44.96 -40.88
N ARG A 363 -4.74 44.36 -39.69
CA ARG A 363 -5.18 45.05 -38.47
C ARG A 363 -4.31 44.65 -37.30
N GLN A 364 -4.18 45.53 -36.33
CA GLN A 364 -3.23 45.32 -35.23
C GLN A 364 -3.65 44.18 -34.29
N ASP A 365 -4.96 44.02 -34.07
CA ASP A 365 -5.59 43.04 -33.18
C ASP A 365 -5.68 41.63 -33.76
N THR A 366 -5.66 41.50 -35.08
CA THR A 366 -5.83 40.22 -35.80
C THR A 366 -4.57 39.77 -36.53
N SER A 367 -3.63 40.67 -36.82
CA SER A 367 -2.30 40.30 -37.33
C SER A 367 -1.29 40.02 -36.22
N THR A 368 -1.65 40.24 -34.94
CA THR A 368 -0.82 39.92 -33.77
C THR A 368 -1.62 39.17 -32.74
N LEU A 369 -1.11 38.00 -32.35
CA LEU A 369 -1.55 37.26 -31.19
C LEU A 369 -0.55 37.52 -30.07
N LEU A 370 -1.00 38.14 -28.98
CA LEU A 370 -0.20 38.43 -27.80
C LEU A 370 -0.87 37.85 -26.57
N THR A 371 -0.14 37.03 -25.82
CA THR A 371 -0.57 36.49 -24.53
C THR A 371 0.39 36.94 -23.44
N GLY A 372 -0.13 37.02 -22.21
CA GLY A 372 0.62 37.48 -21.04
C GLY A 372 0.38 36.60 -19.82
N GLY A 373 1.19 36.82 -18.78
CA GLY A 373 1.10 36.08 -17.52
C GLY A 373 2.09 34.92 -17.42
N PRO A 374 2.15 34.25 -16.24
CA PRO A 374 3.07 33.14 -15.95
C PRO A 374 2.93 31.95 -16.91
N TRP A 375 1.79 31.84 -17.57
CA TRP A 375 1.47 30.77 -18.52
C TRP A 375 1.18 31.28 -19.93
N ALA A 376 1.69 32.46 -20.30
CA ALA A 376 1.46 33.07 -21.62
C ALA A 376 1.76 32.10 -22.78
N LEU A 377 2.81 31.28 -22.65
CA LEU A 377 3.15 30.30 -23.67
C LEU A 377 2.08 29.23 -23.87
N PHE A 378 1.43 28.75 -22.80
CA PHE A 378 0.31 27.82 -22.96
C PHE A 378 -0.91 28.50 -23.57
N HIS A 379 -1.22 29.74 -23.16
CA HIS A 379 -2.31 30.51 -23.78
C HIS A 379 -2.10 30.73 -25.28
N LEU A 380 -0.85 30.94 -25.69
CA LEU A 380 -0.51 31.07 -27.11
C LEU A 380 -0.83 29.77 -27.85
N LEU A 381 -0.46 28.62 -27.29
CA LEU A 381 -0.75 27.31 -27.87
C LEU A 381 -2.26 27.02 -27.91
N ASP A 382 -2.99 27.36 -26.84
CA ASP A 382 -4.45 27.20 -26.74
C ASP A 382 -5.23 28.09 -27.72
N ALA A 383 -4.65 29.23 -28.13
CA ALA A 383 -5.26 30.12 -29.11
C ALA A 383 -5.18 29.58 -30.56
N GLY A 384 -4.33 28.58 -30.81
CA GLY A 384 -4.21 27.92 -32.10
C GLY A 384 -5.12 26.70 -32.25
N MET A 385 -5.44 26.34 -33.48
CA MET A 385 -6.20 25.13 -33.80
C MET A 385 -5.26 23.94 -33.96
N VAL A 386 -5.39 22.94 -33.09
CA VAL A 386 -4.58 21.71 -33.16
C VAL A 386 -5.01 20.88 -34.36
N GLN A 387 -4.04 20.52 -35.19
CA GLN A 387 -4.23 19.64 -36.34
C GLN A 387 -3.81 18.21 -35.97
N GLU A 388 -4.61 17.23 -36.36
CA GLU A 388 -4.27 15.82 -36.14
C GLU A 388 -2.99 15.45 -36.89
N THR A 389 -2.10 14.73 -36.21
CA THR A 389 -0.87 14.22 -36.80
C THR A 389 -0.65 12.77 -36.40
N ALA A 390 -0.25 11.95 -37.37
CA ALA A 390 0.06 10.54 -37.16
C ALA A 390 1.42 10.33 -36.46
N VAL A 391 2.24 11.38 -36.31
CA VAL A 391 3.59 11.29 -35.76
C VAL A 391 3.59 11.65 -34.28
N ARG A 392 3.89 10.68 -33.41
CA ARG A 392 4.02 10.92 -31.96
C ARG A 392 5.12 11.93 -31.64
N GLY A 393 4.85 12.81 -30.68
CA GLY A 393 5.81 13.82 -30.19
C GLY A 393 5.94 15.06 -31.09
N ARG A 394 5.20 15.10 -32.21
CA ARG A 394 5.01 16.30 -33.04
C ARG A 394 3.58 16.75 -32.92
N GLN A 395 3.35 18.05 -32.86
CA GLN A 395 2.02 18.65 -32.87
C GLN A 395 2.01 19.74 -33.93
N LEU A 396 0.95 19.81 -34.71
CA LEU A 396 0.75 20.87 -35.68
C LEU A 396 -0.31 21.82 -35.13
N VAL A 397 0.02 23.10 -35.04
CA VAL A 397 -0.88 24.13 -34.52
C VAL A 397 -1.06 25.20 -35.58
N GLU A 398 -2.31 25.42 -35.97
CA GLU A 398 -2.69 26.39 -36.97
C GLU A 398 -3.16 27.70 -36.35
N TYR A 399 -2.73 28.81 -36.93
CA TYR A 399 -3.14 30.15 -36.57
C TYR A 399 -3.70 30.86 -37.80
N ASP A 400 -4.78 31.62 -37.59
CA ASP A 400 -5.37 32.49 -38.60
C ASP A 400 -5.02 33.95 -38.29
N PHE A 401 -4.44 34.64 -39.28
CA PHE A 401 -4.14 36.07 -39.20
C PHE A 401 -4.84 36.79 -40.35
N ASP A 402 -6.08 37.24 -40.11
CA ASP A 402 -6.92 37.92 -41.10
C ASP A 402 -7.28 37.03 -42.31
N GLY A 403 -7.60 35.75 -42.07
CA GLY A 403 -7.85 34.78 -43.15
C GLY A 403 -6.59 34.22 -43.80
N ARG A 404 -5.40 34.59 -43.31
CA ARG A 404 -4.10 34.08 -43.76
C ARG A 404 -3.59 33.05 -42.78
N ARG A 405 -3.36 31.84 -43.27
CA ARG A 405 -3.01 30.68 -42.46
C ARG A 405 -1.51 30.61 -42.16
N VAL A 406 -1.18 30.21 -40.94
CA VAL A 406 0.18 29.81 -40.50
C VAL A 406 0.08 28.48 -39.77
N VAL A 407 0.93 27.52 -40.10
CA VAL A 407 1.01 26.23 -39.40
C VAL A 407 2.39 26.09 -38.77
N LEU A 408 2.41 25.92 -37.46
CA LEU A 408 3.61 25.68 -36.66
C LEU A 408 3.71 24.20 -36.29
N GLU A 409 4.91 23.64 -36.35
CA GLU A 409 5.23 22.36 -35.72
C GLU A 409 5.83 22.62 -34.33
N ILE A 410 5.23 22.00 -33.31
CA ILE A 410 5.68 22.03 -31.93
C ILE A 410 6.21 20.64 -31.57
N THR A 411 7.47 20.60 -31.13
CA THR A 411 8.10 19.37 -30.64
C THR A 411 8.60 19.58 -29.22
N ALA A 412 8.24 18.69 -28.30
CA ALA A 412 8.63 18.74 -26.88
C ALA A 412 9.27 17.42 -26.42
N GLY A 413 9.60 17.32 -25.14
CA GLY A 413 10.07 16.07 -24.53
C GLY A 413 9.05 14.94 -24.68
N ARG A 414 9.51 13.69 -24.79
CA ARG A 414 8.65 12.52 -25.08
C ARG A 414 7.48 12.33 -24.11
N ASP A 415 7.65 12.79 -22.87
CA ASP A 415 6.70 12.56 -21.78
C ASP A 415 5.76 13.76 -21.54
N PHE A 416 5.81 14.79 -22.40
CA PHE A 416 4.99 15.98 -22.25
C PHE A 416 4.51 16.55 -23.58
N ASN A 417 3.19 16.65 -23.73
CA ASN A 417 2.57 17.40 -24.82
C ASN A 417 2.14 18.79 -24.30
N PRO A 418 2.84 19.87 -24.66
CA PRO A 418 2.49 21.22 -24.22
C PRO A 418 1.20 21.76 -24.83
N VAL A 419 0.73 21.16 -25.94
CA VAL A 419 -0.50 21.57 -26.63
C VAL A 419 -1.73 20.98 -25.94
N SER A 420 -1.71 19.69 -25.61
CA SER A 420 -2.86 19.06 -24.92
C SER A 420 -2.88 19.29 -23.42
N ARG A 421 -1.73 19.63 -22.81
CA ARG A 421 -1.59 19.88 -21.36
C ARG A 421 -2.10 18.75 -20.46
N GLU A 422 -2.29 17.54 -21.00
CA GLU A 422 -2.92 16.39 -20.31
C GLU A 422 -2.24 16.06 -18.99
N LEU A 423 -0.92 16.16 -18.91
CA LEU A 423 -0.18 15.89 -17.69
C LEU A 423 -0.60 16.83 -16.54
N LEU A 424 -0.92 18.08 -16.85
CA LEU A 424 -1.38 19.07 -15.87
C LEU A 424 -2.88 18.91 -15.62
N GLN A 425 -3.69 18.73 -16.67
CA GLN A 425 -5.14 18.59 -16.53
C GLN A 425 -5.57 17.30 -15.79
N ASN A 426 -4.77 16.24 -15.87
CA ASN A 426 -5.03 14.99 -15.16
C ASN A 426 -4.66 15.05 -13.68
N PHE A 427 -3.91 16.08 -13.24
CA PHE A 427 -3.54 16.23 -11.85
C PHE A 427 -4.68 16.84 -11.03
N SER A 428 -4.88 16.30 -9.84
CA SER A 428 -5.74 16.91 -8.82
C SER A 428 -5.05 16.81 -7.47
N CYS A 429 -5.19 17.85 -6.65
CA CYS A 429 -4.67 17.80 -5.29
C CYS A 429 -5.34 16.66 -4.50
N PRO A 430 -4.65 16.09 -3.49
CA PRO A 430 -5.24 15.05 -2.66
C PRO A 430 -6.60 15.45 -2.11
N ALA A 431 -7.59 14.58 -2.32
CA ALA A 431 -8.95 14.80 -1.84
C ALA A 431 -8.98 14.87 -0.30
N ARG A 432 -9.95 15.61 0.23
CA ARG A 432 -10.22 15.61 1.66
C ARG A 432 -10.57 14.19 2.09
N ALA A 433 -9.91 13.70 3.13
CA ALA A 433 -10.33 12.47 3.77
C ALA A 433 -11.73 12.71 4.36
N LEU A 434 -12.72 11.94 3.89
CA LEU A 434 -14.11 12.00 4.36
C LEU A 434 -14.30 11.21 5.67
#